data_AF-A0A0N5A7H1-F1
#
_entry.id   AF-A0A0N5A7H1-F1
#
_cell.length_a   1.000
_cell.length_b   1.000
_cell.length_c   1.000
_cell.angle_alpha   90.00
_cell.angle_beta   90.00
_cell.angle_gamma   90.00
#
_symmetry.space_group_name_H-M   'P 1'
#
loop_
_entity.id
_entity.type
_entity.pdbx_description
1 polymer ?
#
loop_
_entity_poly.entity_id
_entity_poly.type
_entity_poly.pdbx_seq_one_letter_code
_entity_poly.pdbx_strand_id
1 'polypeptide(L)'
;MVVTGKVSCNKMPYNNSKIFIKECEESGIVCKNVSDVPLIGNTFNHSTKLFNNRSVDFYLVIEIHHKCCNSPFKTMTYNNELRKPLQSGNFKCGDSSQNVKNYEKIELPIEGTFIN
;
A
#
# COMPACT_ATOMS: atom_id res chain seq x y z
N MET A 1 -7.23 1.24 -12.19
CA MET A 1 -6.05 0.61 -11.58
C MET A 1 -6.52 -0.60 -10.79
N VAL A 2 -5.77 -1.71 -10.84
CA VAL A 2 -6.01 -2.90 -10.02
C VAL A 2 -4.77 -3.16 -9.16
N VAL A 3 -4.96 -3.35 -7.86
CA VAL A 3 -3.90 -3.70 -6.92
C VAL A 3 -4.26 -4.98 -6.19
N THR A 4 -3.35 -5.95 -6.20
CA THR A 4 -3.54 -7.26 -5.59
C THR A 4 -2.34 -7.67 -4.74
N GLY A 5 -2.59 -8.49 -3.73
CA GLY A 5 -1.53 -9.07 -2.92
C GLY A 5 -2.03 -9.71 -1.65
N LYS A 6 -1.09 -10.31 -0.91
CA LYS A 6 -1.31 -10.91 0.39
C LYS A 6 -0.41 -10.25 1.42
N VAL A 7 -0.92 -10.05 2.63
CA VAL A 7 -0.18 -9.49 3.76
C VAL A 7 0.23 -10.63 4.68
N SER A 8 1.47 -10.56 5.16
CA SER A 8 1.99 -11.47 6.17
C SER A 8 2.80 -10.74 7.23
N CYS A 9 2.86 -11.35 8.40
CA CYS A 9 3.63 -10.90 9.54
C CYS A 9 4.30 -12.14 10.18
N ASN A 10 5.61 -12.11 10.37
CA ASN A 10 6.37 -13.29 10.81
C ASN A 10 6.11 -14.53 9.96
N LYS A 11 6.02 -14.37 8.64
CA LYS A 11 5.70 -15.42 7.65
C LYS A 11 4.29 -16.01 7.79
N MET A 12 3.47 -15.56 8.75
CA MET A 12 2.09 -15.98 8.92
C MET A 12 1.12 -15.02 8.23
N PRO A 13 -0.04 -15.48 7.75
CA PRO A 13 -1.10 -14.61 7.24
C PRO A 13 -1.49 -13.53 8.25
N TYR A 14 -1.63 -12.28 7.80
CA TYR A 14 -1.97 -11.16 8.68
C TYR A 14 -3.15 -10.36 8.14
N ASN A 15 -4.14 -10.12 9.00
CA ASN A 15 -5.43 -9.52 8.63
C ASN A 15 -5.73 -8.17 9.30
N ASN A 16 -4.89 -7.74 10.24
CA ASN A 16 -5.14 -6.54 11.04
C ASN A 16 -4.37 -5.33 10.49
N SER A 17 -4.53 -5.07 9.21
CA SER A 17 -3.94 -3.90 8.53
C SER A 17 -5.01 -3.01 7.92
N LYS A 18 -4.74 -1.71 7.89
CA LYS A 18 -5.47 -0.76 7.03
C LYS A 18 -4.58 -0.42 5.85
N ILE A 19 -5.15 -0.45 4.65
CA ILE A 19 -4.41 -0.29 3.41
C ILE A 19 -5.03 0.87 2.63
N PHE A 20 -4.19 1.79 2.18
CA PHE A 20 -4.60 2.98 1.46
C PHE A 20 -3.81 3.12 0.16
N ILE A 21 -4.48 3.57 -0.89
CA ILE A 21 -3.82 4.14 -2.06
C ILE A 21 -3.73 5.64 -1.82
N LYS A 22 -2.51 6.17 -1.87
CA LYS A 22 -2.25 7.60 -1.79
C LYS A 22 -1.68 8.12 -3.10
N GLU A 23 -2.21 9.24 -3.55
CA GLU A 23 -1.65 10.08 -4.61
C GLU A 23 -0.74 11.11 -3.96
N CYS A 24 0.46 11.26 -4.49
CA CYS A 24 1.42 12.19 -3.95
C CYS A 24 2.03 13.04 -5.06
N GLU A 25 2.35 14.28 -4.72
CA GLU A 25 3.04 15.22 -5.60
C GLU A 25 4.45 14.73 -5.93
N GLU A 26 4.99 15.11 -7.08
CA GLU A 26 6.29 14.65 -7.61
C GLU A 26 7.43 14.63 -6.58
N SER A 27 7.46 15.61 -5.66
CA SER A 27 8.50 15.77 -4.63
C SER A 27 8.55 14.68 -3.56
N GLY A 28 7.50 13.89 -3.37
CA GLY A 28 7.48 12.89 -2.29
C GLY A 28 6.70 13.30 -1.04
N ILE A 29 6.47 14.60 -0.89
CA ILE A 29 6.24 15.21 0.43
C ILE A 29 4.75 15.22 0.78
N VAL A 30 3.92 15.66 -0.16
CA VAL A 30 2.49 15.84 0.05
C VAL A 30 1.76 14.67 -0.58
N CYS A 31 1.07 13.90 0.25
CA CYS A 31 0.26 12.76 -0.16
C CYS A 31 -1.18 12.91 0.33
N LYS A 32 -2.15 12.57 -0.53
CA LYS A 32 -3.57 12.51 -0.20
C LYS A 32 -4.11 11.09 -0.39
N ASN A 33 -5.04 10.69 0.47
CA ASN A 33 -5.76 9.43 0.28
C ASN A 33 -6.67 9.54 -0.94
N VAL A 34 -6.60 8.56 -1.84
CA VAL A 34 -7.48 8.48 -3.01
C VAL A 34 -8.35 7.22 -3.00
N SER A 35 -7.98 6.20 -2.25
CA SER A 35 -8.83 5.02 -2.06
C SER A 35 -8.43 4.23 -0.82
N ASP A 36 -9.43 3.72 -0.12
CA ASP A 36 -9.27 2.65 0.88
C ASP A 36 -9.24 1.30 0.16
N VAL A 37 -8.36 0.40 0.57
CA VAL A 37 -8.20 -0.93 -0.01
C VAL A 37 -8.69 -1.97 1.01
N PRO A 38 -9.79 -2.68 0.73
CA PRO A 38 -10.30 -3.68 1.66
C PRO A 38 -9.35 -4.88 1.75
N LEU A 39 -9.15 -5.37 2.97
CA LEU A 39 -8.39 -6.57 3.28
C LEU A 39 -9.36 -7.66 3.74
N ILE A 40 -9.51 -8.73 2.96
CA ILE A 40 -10.37 -9.87 3.26
C ILE A 40 -9.48 -11.03 3.68
N GLY A 41 -9.56 -11.42 4.96
CA GLY A 41 -8.54 -12.29 5.56
C GLY A 41 -7.19 -11.59 5.50
N ASN A 42 -6.22 -12.16 4.80
CA ASN A 42 -4.93 -11.52 4.56
C ASN A 42 -4.72 -11.07 3.10
N THR A 43 -5.76 -11.11 2.28
CA THR A 43 -5.66 -10.85 0.83
C THR A 43 -6.40 -9.57 0.49
N PHE A 44 -5.79 -8.74 -0.35
CA PHE A 44 -6.45 -7.59 -0.95
C PHE A 44 -6.47 -7.76 -2.47
N ASN A 45 -7.61 -7.43 -3.07
CA ASN A 45 -7.81 -7.36 -4.50
C ASN A 45 -8.77 -6.20 -4.75
N HIS A 46 -8.22 -5.07 -5.17
CA HIS A 46 -8.96 -3.83 -5.24
C HIS A 46 -8.79 -3.17 -6.59
N SER A 47 -9.91 -2.75 -7.18
CA SER A 47 -9.95 -2.02 -8.42
C SER A 47 -10.57 -0.65 -8.18
N THR A 48 -9.87 0.40 -8.61
CA THR A 48 -10.37 1.77 -8.51
C THR A 48 -10.02 2.59 -9.74
N LYS A 49 -10.89 3.52 -10.10
CA LYS A 49 -10.63 4.52 -11.13
C LYS A 49 -9.95 5.71 -10.47
N LEU A 50 -8.84 6.15 -11.03
CA LEU A 50 -8.06 7.28 -10.54
C LEU A 50 -8.17 8.41 -11.56
N PHE A 51 -8.35 9.63 -11.06
CA PHE A 51 -8.56 10.82 -11.90
C PHE A 51 -7.45 11.83 -11.62
N ASN A 52 -6.72 12.25 -12.66
CA ASN A 52 -5.73 13.32 -12.55
C ASN A 52 -6.40 14.70 -12.70
N ASN A 53 -7.12 15.13 -11.66
CA ASN A 53 -7.82 16.41 -11.69
C ASN A 53 -6.87 17.62 -11.67
N ARG A 54 -5.63 17.44 -11.20
CA ARG A 54 -4.64 18.52 -11.13
C ARG A 54 -3.92 18.74 -12.46
N SER A 55 -4.01 17.79 -13.39
CA SER A 55 -3.33 17.83 -14.68
C SER A 55 -1.81 18.03 -14.59
N VAL A 56 -1.20 17.54 -13.51
CA VAL A 56 0.25 17.52 -13.29
C VAL A 56 0.72 16.09 -13.02
N ASP A 57 2.03 15.87 -13.09
CA ASP A 57 2.60 14.58 -12.75
C ASP A 57 2.48 14.28 -11.25
N PHE A 58 2.19 13.03 -10.93
CA PHE A 58 2.05 12.53 -9.56
C PHE A 58 2.50 11.07 -9.50
N TYR A 59 2.86 10.61 -8.31
CA TYR A 59 3.14 9.20 -8.06
C TYR A 59 2.08 8.61 -7.13
N LEU A 60 1.87 7.30 -7.25
CA LEU A 60 0.94 6.55 -6.42
C LEU A 60 1.69 5.56 -5.55
N VAL A 61 1.35 5.53 -4.26
CA VAL A 61 1.86 4.56 -3.30
C VAL A 61 0.71 3.80 -2.65
N ILE A 62 1.02 2.57 -2.25
CA ILE A 62 0.23 1.87 -1.26
C ILE A 62 0.86 2.14 0.11
N GLU A 63 0.04 2.55 1.06
CA GLU A 63 0.43 2.73 2.45
C GLU A 63 -0.32 1.71 3.31
N ILE A 64 0.42 0.95 4.09
CA ILE A 64 -0.12 -0.12 4.94
C ILE A 64 0.16 0.23 6.39
N HIS A 65 -0.90 0.48 7.14
CA HIS A 65 -0.87 0.68 8.59
C HIS A 65 -1.08 -0.67 9.26
N HIS A 66 -0.19 -1.06 10.17
CA HIS A 66 -0.27 -2.38 10.78
C HIS A 66 0.22 -2.41 12.22
N LYS A 67 -0.05 -3.53 12.90
CA LYS A 67 0.47 -3.87 14.23
C LYS A 67 1.26 -5.18 14.21
N CYS A 68 1.96 -5.46 13.12
CA CYS A 68 2.85 -6.63 13.05
C CYS A 68 3.94 -6.53 14.13
N CYS A 69 4.06 -7.58 14.96
CA CYS A 69 4.95 -7.64 16.11
C CYS A 69 5.59 -9.03 16.20
N ASN A 70 6.80 -9.13 16.75
CA ASN A 70 7.46 -10.41 17.07
C ASN A 70 7.00 -11.05 18.37
N SER A 71 6.11 -10.40 19.13
CA SER A 71 5.64 -10.88 20.43
C SER A 71 4.18 -10.45 20.65
N PRO A 72 3.34 -11.33 21.22
CA PRO A 72 1.95 -11.02 21.56
C PRO A 72 1.82 -10.05 22.75
N PHE A 73 2.90 -9.81 23.49
CA PHE A 73 2.91 -8.99 24.70
C PHE A 73 3.29 -7.51 24.44
N LYS A 74 3.69 -7.15 23.22
CA LYS A 74 4.01 -5.77 22.86
C LYS A 74 2.75 -5.09 22.31
N THR A 75 2.28 -4.06 23.01
CA THR A 75 1.20 -3.19 22.53
C THR A 75 1.78 -2.17 21.55
N MET A 76 1.46 -2.29 20.26
CA MET A 76 1.81 -1.29 19.25
C MET A 76 0.58 -0.50 18.81
N THR A 77 0.75 0.81 18.63
CA THR A 77 -0.20 1.67 17.94
C THR A 77 -0.09 1.44 16.42
N TYR A 78 -1.09 1.86 15.63
CA TYR A 78 -1.07 1.76 14.15
C TYR A 78 -0.04 2.70 13.50
N ASN A 79 1.05 3.05 14.18
CA ASN A 79 2.04 4.01 13.68
C ASN A 79 3.08 3.37 12.76
N ASN A 80 3.05 2.04 12.61
CA ASN A 80 3.94 1.35 11.68
C ASN A 80 3.36 1.47 10.27
N GLU A 81 4.01 2.28 9.46
CA GLU A 81 3.66 2.54 8.07
C GLU A 81 4.65 1.83 7.13
N LEU A 82 4.14 0.98 6.26
CA LEU A 82 4.89 0.51 5.09
C LEU A 82 4.38 1.22 3.85
N ARG A 83 5.25 1.99 3.19
CA ARG A 83 4.97 2.62 1.90
C ARG A 83 5.66 1.85 0.79
N LYS A 84 4.92 1.51 -0.27
CA LYS A 84 5.48 0.92 -1.48
C LYS A 84 4.95 1.64 -2.72
N PRO A 85 5.80 1.90 -3.74
CA PRO A 85 5.34 2.46 -4.99
C PRO A 85 4.42 1.47 -5.70
N LEU A 86 3.34 1.98 -6.28
CA LEU A 86 2.37 1.17 -7.03
C LEU A 86 2.87 0.81 -8.43
N GLN A 87 3.87 1.52 -8.95
CA GLN A 87 4.50 1.28 -10.25
C GLN A 87 5.98 1.66 -10.21
N SER A 88 6.78 1.03 -11.07
CA SER A 88 8.19 1.40 -11.27
C SER A 88 8.40 2.43 -12.39
N GLY A 89 7.32 2.92 -13.02
CA GLY A 89 7.35 3.91 -14.10
C GLY A 89 6.03 4.68 -14.19
N ASN A 90 5.87 5.47 -15.25
CA ASN A 90 4.72 6.37 -15.42
C ASN A 90 3.40 5.60 -15.58
N PHE A 91 2.33 6.10 -14.97
CA PHE A 91 0.98 5.57 -15.15
C PHE A 91 0.61 5.62 -16.64
N LYS A 92 0.19 4.47 -17.19
CA LYS A 92 -0.33 4.44 -18.56
C LYS A 92 -1.68 5.14 -18.59
N CYS A 93 -1.75 6.27 -19.29
CA CYS A 93 -2.98 7.01 -19.57
C CYS A 93 -3.66 6.43 -20.82
N GLY A 94 -4.97 6.20 -20.76
CA GLY A 94 -5.78 5.75 -21.90
C GLY A 94 -6.90 4.79 -21.50
N ASP A 95 -8.00 4.81 -22.24
CA ASP A 95 -9.26 4.11 -21.92
C ASP A 95 -9.13 2.57 -21.82
N SER A 96 -8.09 2.00 -22.43
CA SER A 96 -7.83 0.56 -22.48
C SER A 96 -6.68 0.08 -21.59
N SER A 97 -5.97 1.00 -20.91
CA SER A 97 -4.77 0.67 -20.14
C SER A 97 -5.11 0.35 -18.68
N GLN A 98 -5.28 -0.94 -18.35
CA GLN A 98 -5.34 -1.34 -16.94
C GLN A 98 -3.94 -1.32 -16.32
N ASN A 99 -3.69 -0.30 -15.50
CA ASN A 99 -2.54 -0.29 -14.59
C ASN A 99 -2.78 -1.37 -13.50
N VAL A 100 -2.11 -2.51 -13.61
CA VAL A 100 -2.21 -3.64 -12.66
C VAL A 100 -0.92 -3.80 -11.88
N LYS A 101 -1.02 -3.88 -10.55
CA LYS A 101 0.10 -4.18 -9.66
C LYS A 101 -0.23 -5.36 -8.77
N ASN A 102 0.49 -6.46 -8.94
CA ASN A 102 0.45 -7.60 -8.03
C ASN A 102 1.71 -7.59 -7.16
N TYR A 103 1.54 -7.52 -5.84
CA TYR A 103 2.63 -7.60 -4.88
C TYR A 103 2.97 -9.03 -4.47
N GLU A 104 2.17 -10.02 -4.89
CA GLU A 104 2.20 -11.41 -4.44
C GLU A 104 2.07 -11.53 -2.93
N LYS A 105 3.17 -11.35 -2.20
CA LYS A 105 3.28 -11.37 -0.75
C LYS A 105 4.04 -10.14 -0.25
N ILE A 106 3.40 -9.40 0.65
CA ILE A 106 4.00 -8.31 1.42
C ILE A 106 4.25 -8.81 2.84
N GLU A 107 5.52 -9.02 3.18
CA GLU A 107 5.93 -9.22 4.56
C GLU A 107 6.02 -7.85 5.25
N LEU A 108 5.23 -7.67 6.30
CA LEU A 108 5.22 -6.46 7.10
C LEU A 108 6.49 -6.39 7.96
N PRO A 109 7.16 -5.23 8.02
CA PRO A 109 8.28 -5.06 8.92
C PRO A 109 7.81 -5.19 10.37
N ILE A 110 8.68 -5.75 11.19
CA ILE A 110 8.52 -5.71 12.64
C ILE A 110 9.41 -4.56 13.08
N GLU A 111 8.86 -3.53 13.73
CA GLU A 111 9.74 -2.49 14.28
C GLU A 111 10.71 -3.13 15.28
N GLY A 112 11.99 -2.97 14.98
CA GLY A 112 13.10 -3.77 15.52
C GLY A 112 14.17 -4.08 14.47
N THR A 113 13.81 -4.13 13.18
CA THR A 113 14.77 -4.08 12.07
C THR A 113 14.73 -2.71 11.43
N PHE A 114 15.59 -1.80 11.92
CA PHE A 114 16.05 -0.68 11.13
C PHE A 114 16.74 -1.23 9.89
N ILE A 115 16.18 -0.97 8.72
CA ILE A 115 16.90 -1.16 7.46
C ILE A 115 17.50 0.21 7.16
N ASN A 116 18.81 0.34 7.38
CA ASN A 116 19.63 1.46 6.89
C ASN A 116 19.62 1.47 5.36
#